data_AF-A0A838PEF0-F1
#
_entry.id   AF-A0A838PEF0-F1
#
_cell.length_a   1.000
_cell.length_b   1.000
_cell.length_c   1.000
_cell.angle_alpha   90.00
_cell.angle_beta   90.00
_cell.angle_gamma   90.00
#
_symmetry.space_group_name_H-M   'P 1'
#
loop_
_entity.id
_entity.type
_entity.pdbx_description
1 polymer ?
#
loop_
_entity_poly.entity_id
_entity_poly.type
_entity_poly.pdbx_seq_one_letter_code
_entity_poly.pdbx_strand_id
1 'polypeptide(L)'
;MFSADIHPTSALSLTDARKMRVWRIVRFAALTLVSWSLLAWGAAAALITRAELPRADAIVVLSNARAYTERTHHAAQLWKEGRAPRVLLTNENLRSSWSEGQQRNPFFYERATEELKRVGVRPEKIEVLPDAVGSTYQEAVLLRKFAAQHNLHSILIVTSAYHSRRALWTFRQVFAGTGVDVGLDAPAPGQQTPHPATWWLRPSGWTTVALEYPKLIYYWARYRAYVDATSSYDSASSSTVQAKTTVGESRAGLTLSLTAPTIAYVNEVILIDARNSAGVSRKPQANGTTSVRIDFGDGFTCDLLACGHAYRAAGTYTIILSAKNDKGIAAIPVSASIQVGEIPSATGLNSNNGARQNVIDMTNPIGNAAYYIAPSAYRSASANAARLQNAINLAAANNSTEREIILPAGAVFAGPIILPTPVGNRYITIRS
;
A
#
# COMPACT_ATOMS: atom_id res chain seq x y z
N MET A 1 -71.05 65.87 15.91
CA MET A 1 -71.52 64.47 15.99
C MET A 1 -70.66 63.66 15.02
N PHE A 2 -69.77 62.83 15.54
CA PHE A 2 -68.77 62.04 14.79
C PHE A 2 -69.44 60.90 13.99
N SER A 3 -68.99 60.65 12.76
CA SER A 3 -68.87 59.28 12.23
C SER A 3 -67.96 59.23 11.01
N ALA A 4 -67.14 58.18 10.98
CA ALA A 4 -65.86 58.10 10.32
C ALA A 4 -65.94 57.75 8.82
N ASP A 5 -65.01 58.35 8.07
CA ASP A 5 -64.53 57.82 6.79
C ASP A 5 -63.84 56.48 7.02
N ILE A 6 -64.41 55.41 6.46
CA ILE A 6 -63.78 54.08 6.42
C ILE A 6 -63.22 53.89 5.01
N HIS A 7 -61.90 54.10 4.88
CA HIS A 7 -61.16 53.62 3.71
C HIS A 7 -61.20 52.08 3.67
N PRO A 8 -61.57 51.45 2.55
CA PRO A 8 -61.42 50.00 2.41
C PRO A 8 -59.93 49.68 2.30
N THR A 9 -59.39 49.10 3.37
CA THR A 9 -58.08 48.48 3.37
C THR A 9 -58.06 47.35 2.34
N SER A 10 -57.12 47.43 1.40
CA SER A 10 -56.87 46.44 0.37
C SER A 10 -56.53 45.08 0.98
N ALA A 11 -57.54 44.24 1.18
CA ALA A 11 -57.37 42.84 1.54
C ALA A 11 -56.75 42.10 0.33
N LEU A 12 -55.46 41.79 0.41
CA LEU A 12 -54.79 40.87 -0.53
C LEU A 12 -55.65 39.61 -0.68
N SER A 13 -56.08 39.31 -1.90
CA SER A 13 -56.86 38.11 -2.19
C SER A 13 -56.11 36.87 -1.71
N LEU A 14 -56.81 35.85 -1.19
CA LEU A 14 -56.19 34.59 -0.73
C LEU A 14 -55.31 33.93 -1.82
N THR A 15 -55.61 34.19 -3.09
CA THR A 15 -54.82 33.83 -4.27
C THR A 15 -53.46 34.55 -4.35
N ASP A 16 -53.39 35.83 -4.00
CA ASP A 16 -52.13 36.61 -4.01
C ASP A 16 -51.23 36.26 -2.83
N ALA A 17 -51.80 35.99 -1.65
CA ALA A 17 -51.07 35.50 -0.49
C ALA A 17 -50.44 34.11 -0.73
N ARG A 18 -51.15 33.21 -1.42
CA ARG A 18 -50.64 31.89 -1.81
C ARG A 18 -49.54 31.99 -2.88
N LYS A 19 -49.71 32.84 -3.90
CA LYS A 19 -48.68 33.13 -4.91
C LYS A 19 -47.41 33.74 -4.28
N MET A 20 -47.56 34.69 -3.36
CA MET A 20 -46.43 35.28 -2.63
C MET A 20 -45.71 34.25 -1.75
N ARG A 21 -46.43 33.34 -1.10
CA ARG A 21 -45.83 32.24 -0.31
C ARG A 21 -45.04 31.28 -1.19
N VAL A 22 -45.59 30.90 -2.34
CA VAL A 22 -44.90 30.04 -3.34
C VAL A 22 -43.65 30.74 -3.87
N TRP A 23 -43.72 32.02 -4.23
CA TRP A 23 -42.55 32.78 -4.68
C TRP A 23 -41.46 32.92 -3.60
N ARG A 24 -41.83 33.06 -2.32
CA ARG A 24 -40.86 33.06 -1.21
C ARG A 24 -40.18 31.70 -1.06
N ILE A 25 -40.93 30.59 -1.17
CA ILE A 25 -40.38 29.23 -1.12
C ILE A 25 -39.44 28.98 -2.31
N VAL A 26 -39.85 29.35 -3.52
CA VAL A 26 -39.03 29.20 -4.74
C VAL A 26 -37.75 30.03 -4.63
N ARG A 27 -37.84 31.29 -4.19
CA ARG A 27 -36.65 32.14 -3.97
C ARG A 27 -35.72 31.54 -2.92
N PHE A 28 -36.27 31.06 -1.80
CA PHE A 28 -35.47 30.40 -0.76
C PHE A 28 -34.78 29.14 -1.29
N ALA A 29 -35.50 28.27 -1.99
CA ALA A 29 -34.95 27.06 -2.60
C ALA A 29 -33.88 27.37 -3.67
N ALA A 30 -34.08 28.43 -4.46
CA ALA A 30 -33.09 28.87 -5.44
C ALA A 30 -31.82 29.40 -4.75
N LEU A 31 -31.97 30.22 -3.70
CA LEU A 31 -30.84 30.75 -2.94
C LEU A 31 -30.06 29.63 -2.22
N THR A 32 -30.74 28.64 -1.65
CA THR A 32 -30.07 27.50 -1.01
C THR A 32 -29.35 26.63 -2.03
N LEU A 33 -29.94 26.39 -3.21
CA LEU A 33 -29.30 25.64 -4.28
C LEU A 33 -28.04 26.35 -4.82
N VAL A 34 -28.12 27.67 -5.06
CA VAL A 34 -26.96 28.48 -5.49
C VAL A 34 -25.87 28.47 -4.42
N SER A 35 -26.25 28.71 -3.16
CA SER A 35 -25.31 28.70 -2.04
C SER A 35 -24.64 27.34 -1.87
N TRP A 36 -25.41 26.24 -1.94
CA TRP A 36 -24.88 24.88 -1.91
C TRP A 36 -23.92 24.60 -3.07
N SER A 37 -24.26 25.03 -4.28
CA SER A 37 -23.43 24.84 -5.46
C SER A 37 -22.07 25.56 -5.32
N LEU A 38 -22.08 26.80 -4.81
CA LEU A 38 -20.86 27.56 -4.55
C LEU A 38 -20.01 26.93 -3.42
N LEU A 39 -20.65 26.50 -2.33
CA LEU A 39 -19.96 25.82 -1.22
C LEU A 39 -19.37 24.47 -1.66
N ALA A 40 -20.11 23.68 -2.43
CA ALA A 40 -19.65 22.40 -2.94
C ALA A 40 -18.50 22.58 -3.94
N TRP A 41 -18.58 23.59 -4.80
CA TRP A 41 -17.47 23.95 -5.68
C TRP A 41 -16.23 24.40 -4.88
N GLY A 42 -16.41 25.26 -3.88
CA GLY A 42 -15.32 25.71 -3.01
C GLY A 42 -14.67 24.56 -2.23
N ALA A 43 -15.46 23.57 -1.80
CA ALA A 43 -14.96 22.37 -1.15
C ALA A 43 -14.09 21.52 -2.11
N ALA A 44 -14.57 21.27 -3.33
CA ALA A 44 -13.76 20.64 -4.37
C ALA A 44 -12.47 21.45 -4.67
N ALA A 45 -12.64 22.77 -4.83
CA ALA A 45 -11.65 23.84 -4.84
C ALA A 45 -10.48 23.59 -3.88
N ALA A 46 -10.86 23.49 -2.61
CA ALA A 46 -9.94 23.35 -1.51
C ALA A 46 -9.10 22.08 -1.66
N LEU A 47 -9.64 20.91 -2.00
CA LEU A 47 -8.81 19.69 -2.03
C LEU A 47 -7.70 19.68 -3.10
N ILE A 48 -7.80 20.55 -4.10
CA ILE A 48 -6.85 20.63 -5.20
C ILE A 48 -5.69 21.55 -4.81
N THR A 49 -4.49 20.99 -4.77
CA THR A 49 -3.24 21.73 -4.55
C THR A 49 -2.21 21.29 -5.58
N ARG A 50 -1.25 22.18 -5.82
CA ARG A 50 -0.05 21.89 -6.60
C ARG A 50 1.19 22.29 -5.80
N ALA A 51 2.30 21.62 -6.07
CA ALA A 51 3.62 22.02 -5.61
C ALA A 51 4.52 22.05 -6.84
N GLU A 52 4.89 23.24 -7.26
CA GLU A 52 5.67 23.44 -8.48
C GLU A 52 7.06 22.84 -8.33
N LEU A 53 7.44 22.05 -9.33
CA LEU A 53 8.77 21.48 -9.45
C LEU A 53 9.08 21.31 -10.95
N PRO A 54 9.73 22.29 -11.60
CA PRO A 54 9.90 22.32 -13.05
C PRO A 54 10.65 21.11 -13.61
N ARG A 55 11.59 20.55 -12.86
CA ARG A 55 12.25 19.29 -13.21
C ARG A 55 12.40 18.41 -11.99
N ALA A 56 12.31 17.10 -12.20
CA ALA A 56 12.53 16.08 -11.18
C ALA A 56 13.38 14.93 -11.73
N ASP A 57 14.02 14.17 -10.85
CA ASP A 57 14.75 12.95 -11.21
C ASP A 57 13.81 11.80 -11.60
N ALA A 58 12.56 11.87 -11.15
CA ALA A 58 11.50 10.94 -11.46
C ALA A 58 10.11 11.58 -11.38
N ILE A 59 9.24 11.23 -12.34
CA ILE A 59 7.79 11.39 -12.19
C ILE A 59 7.26 10.15 -11.48
N VAL A 60 6.43 10.32 -10.46
CA VAL A 60 5.91 9.21 -9.66
C VAL A 60 4.40 9.16 -9.73
N VAL A 61 3.85 8.12 -10.33
CA VAL A 61 2.40 7.92 -10.45
C VAL A 61 1.91 7.11 -9.26
N LEU A 62 1.13 7.73 -8.39
CA LEU A 62 0.51 7.02 -7.27
C LEU A 62 -0.58 6.09 -7.77
N SER A 63 -0.66 4.91 -7.16
CA SER A 63 -1.65 3.88 -7.47
C SER A 63 -3.06 4.34 -7.16
N ASN A 64 -4.00 3.99 -8.03
CA ASN A 64 -5.44 4.06 -7.79
C ASN A 64 -6.21 3.36 -8.90
N ALA A 65 -6.83 2.23 -8.55
CA ALA A 65 -7.71 1.45 -9.40
C ALA A 65 -8.78 2.25 -10.17
N ARG A 66 -9.29 3.35 -9.59
CA ARG A 66 -10.41 4.13 -10.17
C ARG A 66 -9.99 5.25 -11.10
N ALA A 67 -8.73 5.68 -11.05
CA ALA A 67 -8.26 6.88 -11.71
C ALA A 67 -6.86 6.71 -12.33
N TYR A 68 -6.46 5.47 -12.64
CA TYR A 68 -5.13 5.20 -13.17
C TYR A 68 -4.91 5.83 -14.54
N THR A 69 -5.94 5.93 -15.39
CA THR A 69 -5.84 6.47 -16.76
C THR A 69 -5.56 7.97 -16.77
N GLU A 70 -6.30 8.77 -15.99
CA GLU A 70 -6.04 10.23 -15.91
C GLU A 70 -4.64 10.52 -15.35
N ARG A 71 -4.18 9.70 -14.40
CA ARG A 71 -2.85 9.82 -13.79
C ARG A 71 -1.75 9.44 -14.76
N THR A 72 -1.89 8.33 -15.48
CA THR A 72 -0.88 7.90 -16.46
C THR A 72 -0.82 8.83 -17.67
N HIS A 73 -1.97 9.37 -18.12
CA HIS A 73 -1.99 10.37 -19.20
C HIS A 73 -1.26 11.64 -18.80
N HIS A 74 -1.53 12.15 -17.59
CA HIS A 74 -0.84 13.34 -17.08
C HIS A 74 0.66 13.08 -16.87
N ALA A 75 1.03 11.94 -16.31
CA ALA A 75 2.43 11.56 -16.16
C ALA A 75 3.16 11.45 -17.50
N ALA A 76 2.51 10.89 -18.52
CA ALA A 76 3.06 10.82 -19.87
C ALA A 76 3.20 12.20 -20.51
N GLN A 77 2.25 13.11 -20.29
CA GLN A 77 2.36 14.50 -20.72
C GLN A 77 3.58 15.17 -20.09
N LEU A 78 3.71 15.11 -18.76
CA LEU A 78 4.86 15.68 -18.04
C LEU A 78 6.19 15.07 -18.50
N TRP A 79 6.22 13.77 -18.80
CA TRP A 79 7.40 13.11 -19.34
C TRP A 79 7.77 13.62 -20.75
N LYS A 80 6.78 13.80 -21.63
CA LYS A 80 6.99 14.37 -22.98
C LYS A 80 7.45 15.83 -22.93
N GLU A 81 7.01 16.59 -21.93
CA GLU A 81 7.49 17.95 -21.63
C GLU A 81 8.93 17.98 -21.09
N GLY A 82 9.55 16.81 -20.87
CA GLY A 82 10.93 16.71 -20.35
C GLY A 82 11.04 17.01 -18.85
N ARG A 83 9.94 16.92 -18.09
CA ARG A 83 9.91 17.21 -16.65
C ARG A 83 10.70 16.20 -15.81
N ALA A 84 10.88 14.97 -16.30
CA ALA A 84 11.75 13.97 -15.68
C ALA A 84 12.20 12.91 -16.70
N PRO A 85 13.36 12.25 -16.50
CA PRO A 85 13.87 11.25 -17.43
C PRO A 85 13.14 9.89 -17.35
N ARG A 86 12.46 9.59 -16.24
CA ARG A 86 11.80 8.32 -15.94
C ARG A 86 10.46 8.50 -15.22
N VAL A 87 9.61 7.49 -15.32
CA VAL A 87 8.30 7.39 -14.68
C VAL A 87 8.28 6.17 -13.76
N LEU A 88 8.03 6.40 -12.47
CA LEU A 88 7.87 5.36 -11.46
C LEU A 88 6.39 5.09 -11.22
N LEU A 89 6.03 3.82 -11.10
CA LEU A 89 4.70 3.36 -10.69
C LEU A 89 4.77 2.71 -9.30
N THR A 90 3.90 3.12 -8.39
CA THR A 90 3.68 2.36 -7.15
C THR A 90 2.76 1.16 -7.42
N ASN A 91 2.71 0.20 -6.49
CA ASN A 91 1.95 -1.04 -6.64
C ASN A 91 0.97 -1.24 -5.46
N GLU A 92 -0.34 -1.10 -5.68
CA GLU A 92 -1.35 -1.38 -4.64
C GLU A 92 -1.78 -2.87 -4.54
N ASN A 93 -1.15 -3.75 -5.33
CA ASN A 93 -1.45 -5.19 -5.42
C ASN A 93 -2.93 -5.53 -5.71
N LEU A 94 -3.67 -4.58 -6.28
CA LEU A 94 -5.06 -4.77 -6.70
C LEU A 94 -5.14 -5.29 -8.12
N ARG A 95 -5.95 -6.34 -8.30
CA ARG A 95 -6.29 -6.88 -9.61
C ARG A 95 -7.39 -6.05 -10.27
N SER A 96 -7.24 -5.85 -11.57
CA SER A 96 -8.24 -5.21 -12.43
C SER A 96 -9.24 -6.22 -12.98
N SER A 97 -10.19 -5.75 -13.79
CA SER A 97 -11.13 -6.61 -14.52
C SER A 97 -10.41 -7.55 -15.50
N TRP A 98 -11.15 -8.55 -16.00
CA TRP A 98 -10.68 -9.48 -17.02
C TRP A 98 -10.09 -8.75 -18.23
N SER A 99 -8.98 -9.27 -18.74
CA SER A 99 -8.36 -8.82 -19.99
C SER A 99 -8.40 -9.94 -21.00
N GLU A 100 -9.15 -9.76 -22.09
CA GLU A 100 -9.22 -10.74 -23.18
C GLU A 100 -7.84 -10.97 -23.81
N GLY A 101 -7.07 -9.91 -24.04
CA GLY A 101 -5.74 -10.04 -24.65
C GLY A 101 -4.72 -10.78 -23.77
N GLN A 102 -4.87 -10.75 -22.44
CA GLN A 102 -3.95 -11.42 -21.50
C GLN A 102 -4.53 -12.70 -20.90
N GLN A 103 -5.80 -13.02 -21.15
CA GLN A 103 -6.52 -14.17 -20.59
C GLN A 103 -6.38 -14.28 -19.05
N ARG A 104 -6.33 -13.12 -18.36
CA ARG A 104 -6.26 -13.02 -16.90
C ARG A 104 -6.73 -11.66 -16.41
N ASN A 105 -6.79 -11.49 -15.09
CA ASN A 105 -7.00 -10.21 -14.41
C ASN A 105 -5.64 -9.60 -14.05
N PRO A 106 -5.07 -8.70 -14.90
CA PRO A 106 -3.79 -8.06 -14.60
C PRO A 106 -3.92 -7.14 -13.38
N PHE A 107 -2.82 -6.84 -12.72
CA PHE A 107 -2.77 -5.83 -11.67
C PHE A 107 -2.94 -4.42 -12.25
N PHE A 108 -3.39 -3.48 -11.42
CA PHE A 108 -3.54 -2.09 -11.86
C PHE A 108 -2.22 -1.43 -12.25
N TYR A 109 -1.09 -1.79 -11.65
CA TYR A 109 0.23 -1.30 -12.09
C TYR A 109 0.60 -1.83 -13.49
N GLU A 110 0.18 -3.06 -13.84
CA GLU A 110 0.38 -3.62 -15.17
C GLU A 110 -0.48 -2.85 -16.19
N ARG A 111 -1.75 -2.57 -15.86
CA ARG A 111 -2.61 -1.73 -16.70
C ARG A 111 -2.08 -0.30 -16.84
N ALA A 112 -1.57 0.28 -15.77
CA ALA A 112 -0.96 1.61 -15.81
C ALA A 112 0.31 1.63 -16.67
N THR A 113 1.12 0.57 -16.60
CA THR A 113 2.30 0.37 -17.46
C THR A 113 1.90 0.31 -18.94
N GLU A 114 0.92 -0.52 -19.28
CA GLU A 114 0.41 -0.62 -20.65
C GLU A 114 -0.20 0.70 -21.13
N GLU A 115 -0.90 1.42 -20.26
CA GLU A 115 -1.48 2.71 -20.60
C GLU A 115 -0.40 3.76 -20.88
N LEU A 116 0.65 3.83 -20.05
CA LEU A 116 1.81 4.70 -20.28
C LEU A 116 2.49 4.41 -21.62
N LYS A 117 2.68 3.13 -21.96
CA LYS A 117 3.20 2.70 -23.27
C LYS A 117 2.29 3.16 -24.40
N ARG A 118 0.98 2.94 -24.26
CA ARG A 118 -0.04 3.30 -25.25
C ARG A 118 -0.05 4.80 -25.55
N VAL A 119 0.16 5.64 -24.53
CA VAL A 119 0.24 7.10 -24.69
C VAL A 119 1.66 7.60 -25.02
N GLY A 120 2.63 6.71 -25.26
CA GLY A 120 3.92 7.03 -25.88
C GLY A 120 5.11 7.18 -24.92
N VAL A 121 5.00 6.73 -23.66
CA VAL A 121 6.18 6.62 -22.78
C VAL A 121 6.96 5.36 -23.15
N ARG A 122 8.28 5.51 -23.34
CA ARG A 122 9.15 4.40 -23.71
C ARG A 122 9.23 3.34 -22.59
N PRO A 123 9.12 2.04 -22.88
CA PRO A 123 9.11 0.98 -21.86
C PRO A 123 10.30 1.02 -20.90
N GLU A 124 11.50 1.29 -21.42
CA GLU A 124 12.74 1.38 -20.64
C GLU A 124 12.81 2.61 -19.70
N LYS A 125 11.83 3.52 -19.80
CA LYS A 125 11.68 4.68 -18.92
C LYS A 125 10.59 4.50 -17.88
N ILE A 126 9.89 3.37 -17.89
CA ILE A 126 8.85 3.03 -16.92
C ILE A 126 9.43 2.00 -15.95
N GLU A 127 9.38 2.31 -14.66
CA GLU A 127 9.86 1.43 -13.60
C GLU A 127 8.74 1.23 -12.58
N VAL A 128 8.49 -0.03 -12.22
CA VAL A 128 7.47 -0.39 -11.23
C VAL A 128 8.17 -0.72 -9.92
N LEU A 129 7.76 -0.06 -8.84
CA LEU A 129 8.25 -0.41 -7.51
C LEU A 129 7.57 -1.72 -7.06
N PRO A 130 8.33 -2.78 -6.75
CA PRO A 130 7.78 -4.13 -6.56
C PRO A 130 6.96 -4.26 -5.29
N ASP A 131 7.33 -3.52 -4.24
CA ASP A 131 6.70 -3.60 -2.92
C ASP A 131 5.26 -3.10 -2.96
N ALA A 132 4.36 -3.94 -2.45
CA ALA A 132 2.94 -3.62 -2.37
C ALA A 132 2.67 -2.57 -1.28
N VAL A 133 1.83 -1.58 -1.57
CA VAL A 133 1.47 -0.49 -0.65
C VAL A 133 -0.05 -0.36 -0.53
N GLY A 134 -0.55 -0.28 0.70
CA GLY A 134 -1.98 -0.15 1.01
C GLY A 134 -2.42 1.26 1.40
N SER A 135 -1.50 2.22 1.46
CA SER A 135 -1.79 3.60 1.88
C SER A 135 -0.84 4.62 1.27
N THR A 136 -1.28 5.88 1.21
CA THR A 136 -0.46 7.00 0.73
C THR A 136 0.80 7.22 1.60
N TYR A 137 0.72 6.88 2.89
CA TYR A 137 1.87 6.91 3.78
C TYR A 137 2.91 5.85 3.41
N GLN A 138 2.47 4.62 3.14
CA GLN A 138 3.36 3.54 2.68
C GLN A 138 3.96 3.83 1.30
N GLU A 139 3.20 4.43 0.37
CA GLU A 139 3.73 4.95 -0.90
C GLU A 139 4.89 5.92 -0.66
N ALA A 140 4.70 6.89 0.23
CA ALA A 140 5.73 7.89 0.55
C ALA A 140 6.97 7.26 1.20
N VAL A 141 6.81 6.31 2.12
CA VAL A 141 7.94 5.62 2.78
C VAL A 141 8.72 4.76 1.79
N LEU A 142 8.03 4.02 0.92
CA LEU A 142 8.64 3.23 -0.14
C LEU A 142 9.47 4.12 -1.07
N LEU A 143 8.90 5.25 -1.48
CA LEU A 143 9.58 6.21 -2.35
C LEU A 143 10.76 6.91 -1.67
N ARG A 144 10.69 7.16 -0.37
CA ARG A 144 11.83 7.70 0.39
C ARG A 144 13.01 6.73 0.37
N LYS A 145 12.74 5.45 0.62
CA LYS A 145 13.76 4.39 0.55
C LYS A 145 14.34 4.28 -0.85
N PHE A 146 13.49 4.28 -1.87
CA PHE A 146 13.93 4.27 -3.26
C PHE A 146 14.78 5.50 -3.61
N ALA A 147 14.37 6.69 -3.17
CA ALA A 147 15.09 7.94 -3.39
C ALA A 147 16.51 7.88 -2.81
N ALA A 148 16.66 7.38 -1.59
CA ALA A 148 17.96 7.20 -0.95
C ALA A 148 18.84 6.17 -1.69
N GLN A 149 18.26 5.04 -2.12
CA GLN A 149 19.01 3.98 -2.82
C GLN A 149 19.46 4.38 -4.22
N HIS A 150 18.71 5.25 -4.89
CA HIS A 150 18.96 5.67 -6.26
C HIS A 150 19.47 7.12 -6.38
N ASN A 151 19.86 7.74 -5.25
CA ASN A 151 20.36 9.12 -5.16
C ASN A 151 19.45 10.13 -5.88
N LEU A 152 18.14 10.06 -5.63
CA LEU A 152 17.21 11.06 -6.14
C LEU A 152 17.28 12.30 -5.26
N HIS A 153 17.35 13.47 -5.88
CA HIS A 153 17.27 14.78 -5.23
C HIS A 153 15.90 15.41 -5.39
N SER A 154 15.07 14.91 -6.31
CA SER A 154 13.77 15.51 -6.62
C SER A 154 12.79 14.48 -7.18
N ILE A 155 11.54 14.54 -6.72
CA ILE A 155 10.44 13.70 -7.20
C ILE A 155 9.20 14.54 -7.54
N LEU A 156 8.59 14.27 -8.69
CA LEU A 156 7.35 14.91 -9.12
C LEU A 156 6.18 13.92 -9.02
N ILE A 157 5.34 14.10 -8.00
CA ILE A 157 4.22 13.21 -7.72
C ILE A 157 3.06 13.53 -8.66
N VAL A 158 2.48 12.49 -9.26
CA VAL A 158 1.25 12.53 -10.04
C VAL A 158 0.16 11.73 -9.33
N THR A 159 -0.91 12.43 -8.98
CA THR A 159 -2.09 11.83 -8.36
C THR A 159 -3.36 12.59 -8.74
N SER A 160 -4.53 12.03 -8.47
CA SER A 160 -5.82 12.66 -8.79
C SER A 160 -6.01 13.99 -8.07
N ALA A 161 -6.68 14.96 -8.72
CA ALA A 161 -6.83 16.33 -8.22
C ALA A 161 -7.33 16.42 -6.77
N TYR A 162 -8.43 15.74 -6.41
CA TYR A 162 -8.98 15.78 -5.05
C TYR A 162 -8.12 15.04 -4.00
N HIS A 163 -7.17 14.22 -4.44
CA HIS A 163 -6.22 13.52 -3.58
C HIS A 163 -4.94 14.35 -3.31
N SER A 164 -4.69 15.37 -4.14
CA SER A 164 -3.44 16.12 -4.16
C SER A 164 -3.05 16.72 -2.80
N ARG A 165 -4.00 17.33 -2.07
CA ARG A 165 -3.69 17.98 -0.77
C ARG A 165 -3.20 17.00 0.27
N ARG A 166 -3.88 15.86 0.42
CA ARG A 166 -3.48 14.84 1.39
C ARG A 166 -2.15 14.20 1.00
N ALA A 167 -1.99 13.86 -0.28
CA ALA A 167 -0.74 13.32 -0.80
C ALA A 167 0.43 14.28 -0.57
N LEU A 168 0.31 15.55 -0.97
CA LEU A 168 1.37 16.54 -0.79
C LEU A 168 1.76 16.71 0.68
N TRP A 169 0.77 16.80 1.57
CA TRP A 169 1.04 16.88 3.00
C TRP A 169 1.79 15.63 3.49
N THR A 170 1.32 14.43 3.18
CA THR A 170 1.95 13.17 3.60
C THR A 170 3.38 13.05 3.09
N PHE A 171 3.63 13.32 1.82
CA PHE A 171 4.97 13.23 1.25
C PHE A 171 5.92 14.27 1.85
N ARG A 172 5.48 15.52 2.05
CA ARG A 172 6.30 16.53 2.73
C ARG A 172 6.67 16.12 4.15
N GLN A 173 5.77 15.45 4.87
CA GLN A 173 6.10 14.92 6.21
C GLN A 173 7.13 13.80 6.14
N VAL A 174 6.95 12.83 5.23
CA VAL A 174 7.84 11.65 5.14
C VAL A 174 9.24 12.00 4.61
N PHE A 175 9.33 12.97 3.71
CA PHE A 175 10.58 13.44 3.10
C PHE A 175 11.24 14.59 3.85
N ALA A 176 10.64 15.09 4.94
CA ALA A 176 11.25 16.11 5.78
C ALA A 176 12.65 15.66 6.25
N GLY A 177 13.65 16.54 6.08
CA GLY A 177 15.04 16.27 6.49
C GLY A 177 15.85 15.38 5.53
N THR A 178 15.25 14.86 4.46
CA THR A 178 15.97 13.99 3.49
C THR A 178 16.77 14.76 2.43
N GLY A 179 16.49 16.05 2.26
CA GLY A 179 17.09 16.87 1.18
C GLY A 179 16.52 16.59 -0.22
N VAL A 180 15.47 15.76 -0.34
CA VAL A 180 14.79 15.48 -1.61
C VAL A 180 13.61 16.43 -1.79
N ASP A 181 13.60 17.17 -2.90
CA ASP A 181 12.53 18.08 -3.26
C ASP A 181 11.27 17.32 -3.72
N VAL A 182 10.13 17.67 -3.13
CA VAL A 182 8.85 17.03 -3.43
C VAL A 182 7.92 18.00 -4.17
N GLY A 183 7.73 17.74 -5.47
CA GLY A 183 6.73 18.36 -6.31
C GLY A 183 5.45 17.53 -6.38
N LEU A 184 4.34 18.18 -6.72
CA LEU A 184 3.08 17.49 -7.00
C LEU A 184 2.32 18.23 -8.10
N ASP A 185 1.95 17.48 -9.14
CA ASP A 185 1.10 17.94 -10.23
C ASP A 185 -0.04 16.94 -10.47
N ALA A 186 -1.25 17.45 -10.61
CA ALA A 186 -2.46 16.65 -10.73
C ALA A 186 -3.21 16.99 -12.02
N PRO A 187 -3.80 15.98 -12.71
CA PRO A 187 -4.62 16.22 -13.88
C PRO A 187 -5.82 17.09 -13.52
N ALA A 188 -6.32 17.84 -14.51
CA ALA A 188 -7.57 18.57 -14.35
C ALA A 188 -8.73 17.59 -14.06
N PRO A 189 -9.60 17.86 -13.06
CA PRO A 189 -10.76 17.02 -12.80
C PRO A 189 -11.75 17.05 -13.97
N GLY A 190 -12.50 15.96 -14.16
CA GLY A 190 -13.58 15.87 -15.14
C GLY A 190 -13.48 14.68 -16.11
N GLN A 191 -12.33 13.99 -16.17
CA GLN A 191 -12.19 12.77 -16.98
C GLN A 191 -12.63 11.51 -16.22
N GLN A 192 -11.84 11.07 -15.23
CA GLN A 192 -12.22 9.95 -14.35
C GLN A 192 -12.68 10.45 -12.99
N THR A 193 -12.11 11.55 -12.53
CA THR A 193 -12.59 12.30 -11.36
C THR A 193 -13.77 13.21 -11.71
N PRO A 194 -14.71 13.43 -10.77
CA PRO A 194 -15.89 14.24 -11.02
C PRO A 194 -15.55 15.72 -11.23
N HIS A 195 -16.39 16.44 -11.97
CA HIS A 195 -16.21 17.87 -12.19
C HIS A 195 -16.45 18.69 -10.90
N PRO A 196 -15.68 19.75 -10.60
CA PRO A 196 -15.75 20.49 -9.32
C PRO A 196 -17.12 21.12 -9.02
N ALA A 197 -17.87 21.53 -10.06
CA ALA A 197 -19.17 22.17 -9.87
C ALA A 197 -20.31 21.16 -9.60
N THR A 198 -20.15 19.89 -9.96
CA THR A 198 -21.26 18.91 -10.05
C THR A 198 -20.99 17.60 -9.33
N TRP A 199 -19.87 17.46 -8.61
CA TRP A 199 -19.51 16.22 -7.90
C TRP A 199 -20.60 15.76 -6.92
N TRP A 200 -21.29 16.68 -6.26
CA TRP A 200 -22.32 16.40 -5.27
C TRP A 200 -23.62 15.83 -5.87
N LEU A 201 -23.79 15.88 -7.21
CA LEU A 201 -24.94 15.29 -7.91
C LEU A 201 -24.82 13.76 -8.07
N ARG A 202 -23.64 13.17 -7.83
CA ARG A 202 -23.39 11.73 -8.04
C ARG A 202 -22.80 11.08 -6.79
N PRO A 203 -23.21 9.84 -6.44
CA PRO A 203 -22.63 9.12 -5.30
C PRO A 203 -21.10 8.97 -5.39
N SER A 204 -20.55 8.76 -6.59
CA SER A 204 -19.10 8.68 -6.82
C SER A 204 -18.37 9.95 -6.41
N GLY A 205 -18.99 11.13 -6.59
CA GLY A 205 -18.38 12.40 -6.21
C GLY A 205 -18.30 12.59 -4.70
N TRP A 206 -19.30 12.15 -3.95
CA TRP A 206 -19.23 12.13 -2.48
C TRP A 206 -18.08 11.25 -1.98
N THR A 207 -17.87 10.07 -2.58
CA THR A 207 -16.75 9.20 -2.18
C THR A 207 -15.37 9.72 -2.59
N THR A 208 -15.30 10.60 -3.59
CA THR A 208 -14.03 11.14 -4.13
C THR A 208 -13.65 12.48 -3.51
N VAL A 209 -14.64 13.33 -3.20
CA VAL A 209 -14.44 14.69 -2.67
C VAL A 209 -14.73 14.71 -1.17
N ALA A 210 -15.96 14.41 -0.76
CA ALA A 210 -16.35 14.55 0.65
C ALA A 210 -15.55 13.63 1.58
N LEU A 211 -15.27 12.38 1.18
CA LEU A 211 -14.47 11.44 1.98
C LEU A 211 -12.97 11.81 2.07
N GLU A 212 -12.45 12.74 1.27
CA GLU A 212 -11.05 13.16 1.40
C GLU A 212 -10.82 14.05 2.63
N TYR A 213 -11.83 14.79 3.09
CA TYR A 213 -11.75 15.59 4.32
C TYR A 213 -11.52 14.76 5.59
N PRO A 214 -12.34 13.75 5.92
CA PRO A 214 -12.08 12.91 7.09
C PRO A 214 -10.77 12.13 6.94
N LYS A 215 -10.38 11.73 5.72
CA LYS A 215 -9.04 11.15 5.49
C LYS A 215 -7.92 12.15 5.78
N LEU A 216 -8.06 13.40 5.37
CA LEU A 216 -7.05 14.44 5.64
C LEU A 216 -6.89 14.68 7.13
N ILE A 217 -8.00 14.76 7.87
CA ILE A 217 -8.00 14.87 9.35
C ILE A 217 -7.36 13.63 9.98
N TYR A 218 -7.72 12.43 9.53
CA TYR A 218 -7.13 11.18 10.00
C TYR A 218 -5.62 11.14 9.77
N TYR A 219 -5.16 11.46 8.55
CA TYR A 219 -3.73 11.46 8.22
C TYR A 219 -2.98 12.51 9.04
N TRP A 220 -3.53 13.71 9.18
CA TRP A 220 -2.96 14.74 10.04
C TRP A 220 -2.87 14.24 11.49
N ALA A 221 -3.95 13.75 12.09
CA ALA A 221 -3.95 13.29 13.48
C ALA A 221 -2.98 12.11 13.70
N ARG A 222 -2.94 11.15 12.76
CA ARG A 222 -2.17 9.91 12.87
C ARG A 222 -0.68 10.08 12.57
N TYR A 223 -0.32 10.98 11.67
CA TYR A 223 1.05 11.10 11.14
C TYR A 223 1.75 12.44 11.47
N ARG A 224 1.06 13.44 12.07
CA ARG A 224 1.68 14.73 12.47
C ARG A 224 2.82 14.62 13.48
N ALA A 225 2.84 13.56 14.29
CA ALA A 225 3.85 13.32 15.33
C ALA A 225 4.84 12.21 14.95
N TYR A 226 4.72 11.63 13.75
CA TYR A 226 5.51 10.47 13.34
C TYR A 226 6.89 10.85 12.77
N VAL A 227 7.21 12.15 12.75
CA VAL A 227 8.43 12.70 12.13
C VAL A 227 9.64 12.67 13.09
N ASP A 228 9.46 12.60 14.42
CA ASP A 228 10.61 12.52 15.34
C ASP A 228 11.16 11.09 15.53
N ALA A 229 10.41 10.07 15.14
CA ALA A 229 10.85 8.68 15.29
C ALA A 229 11.63 8.16 14.06
N THR A 230 11.52 8.80 12.89
CA THR A 230 12.14 8.24 11.68
C THR A 230 13.61 8.60 11.47
N SER A 231 14.16 9.53 12.25
CA SER A 231 15.62 9.72 12.40
C SER A 231 16.27 8.58 13.21
N SER A 232 15.47 7.76 13.90
CA SER A 232 15.89 6.59 14.69
C SER A 232 15.32 5.25 14.19
N TYR A 233 14.58 5.25 13.07
CA TYR A 233 14.12 4.04 12.38
C TYR A 233 15.02 3.62 11.21
N ASP A 234 16.07 4.38 10.88
CA ASP A 234 17.10 4.00 9.91
C ASP A 234 18.07 2.91 10.42
N SER A 235 17.76 2.28 11.55
CA SER A 235 18.54 1.16 12.09
C SER A 235 17.71 0.08 12.82
N ALA A 236 16.36 0.15 12.80
CA ALA A 236 15.51 -0.77 13.56
C ALA A 236 14.33 -1.34 12.76
N SER A 237 14.64 -1.98 11.63
CA SER A 237 13.81 -3.05 11.02
C SER A 237 14.63 -3.83 9.99
N SER A 238 15.91 -4.05 10.29
CA SER A 238 16.39 -5.42 10.15
C SER A 238 16.26 -5.96 11.58
N SER A 239 15.21 -6.73 11.86
CA SER A 239 15.54 -7.96 12.58
C SER A 239 16.65 -8.56 11.72
N THR A 240 17.89 -8.49 12.18
CA THR A 240 18.97 -9.25 11.55
C THR A 240 18.56 -10.70 11.75
N VAL A 241 17.72 -11.20 10.83
CA VAL A 241 17.93 -12.52 10.28
C VAL A 241 19.42 -12.49 9.94
N GLN A 242 20.23 -13.18 10.74
CA GLN A 242 21.67 -13.15 10.59
C GLN A 242 21.99 -13.81 9.25
N ALA A 243 21.94 -13.02 8.19
CA ALA A 243 22.22 -13.47 6.85
C ALA A 243 23.74 -13.54 6.71
N LYS A 244 24.22 -14.74 6.42
CA LYS A 244 25.63 -14.96 6.15
C LYS A 244 25.83 -14.97 4.65
N THR A 245 26.87 -14.26 4.20
CA THR A 245 27.32 -14.34 2.82
C THR A 245 28.51 -15.29 2.75
N THR A 246 28.40 -16.33 1.94
CA THR A 246 29.49 -17.22 1.59
C THR A 246 29.94 -16.89 0.17
N VAL A 247 31.23 -16.60 0.00
CA VAL A 247 31.84 -16.37 -1.32
C VAL A 247 32.76 -17.54 -1.63
N GLY A 248 32.55 -18.17 -2.78
CA GLY A 248 33.37 -19.28 -3.25
C GLY A 248 34.66 -18.82 -3.92
N GLU A 249 35.56 -19.78 -4.14
CA GLU A 249 36.79 -19.52 -4.89
C GLU A 249 36.52 -19.13 -6.34
N SER A 250 37.38 -18.27 -6.89
CA SER A 250 37.30 -17.89 -8.29
C SER A 250 37.88 -18.97 -9.18
N ARG A 251 37.09 -19.48 -10.15
CA ARG A 251 37.56 -20.45 -11.15
C ARG A 251 37.06 -20.06 -12.52
N ALA A 252 37.97 -19.93 -13.49
CA ALA A 252 37.64 -19.58 -14.88
C ALA A 252 36.78 -18.30 -15.02
N GLY A 253 37.04 -17.29 -14.17
CA GLY A 253 36.29 -16.02 -14.16
C GLY A 253 34.91 -16.08 -13.51
N LEU A 254 34.54 -17.22 -12.91
CA LEU A 254 33.34 -17.39 -12.11
C LEU A 254 33.67 -17.23 -10.63
N THR A 255 32.87 -16.45 -9.91
CA THR A 255 32.93 -16.35 -8.45
C THR A 255 31.50 -16.32 -7.92
N LEU A 256 31.13 -17.34 -7.15
CA LEU A 256 29.78 -17.44 -6.61
C LEU A 256 29.70 -16.75 -5.26
N SER A 257 28.65 -15.96 -5.06
CA SER A 257 28.30 -15.35 -3.78
C SER A 257 26.91 -15.80 -3.42
N LEU A 258 26.74 -16.35 -2.23
CA LEU A 258 25.46 -16.83 -1.71
C LEU A 258 25.19 -16.15 -0.37
N THR A 259 24.16 -15.30 -0.33
CA THR A 259 23.66 -14.68 0.90
C THR A 259 22.39 -15.39 1.33
N ALA A 260 22.42 -15.97 2.54
CA ALA A 260 21.32 -16.76 3.09
C ALA A 260 21.14 -16.46 4.59
N PRO A 261 19.90 -16.41 5.10
CA PRO A 261 19.62 -16.52 6.53
C PRO A 261 20.32 -17.71 7.19
N THR A 262 20.88 -17.53 8.38
CA THR A 262 21.40 -18.66 9.19
C THR A 262 20.32 -19.30 10.07
N ILE A 263 19.22 -18.59 10.33
CA ILE A 263 18.08 -19.05 11.11
C ILE A 263 16.79 -18.64 10.39
N ALA A 264 15.80 -19.53 10.37
CA ALA A 264 14.42 -19.26 9.96
C ALA A 264 13.45 -20.14 10.76
N TYR A 265 12.16 -19.93 10.57
CA TYR A 265 11.12 -20.79 11.13
C TYR A 265 10.33 -21.52 10.05
N VAL A 266 9.67 -22.61 10.45
CA VAL A 266 8.75 -23.35 9.58
C VAL A 266 7.72 -22.40 8.97
N ASN A 267 7.53 -22.49 7.65
CA ASN A 267 6.66 -21.63 6.82
C ASN A 267 7.06 -20.15 6.74
N GLU A 268 8.18 -19.74 7.33
CA GLU A 268 8.74 -18.40 7.11
C GLU A 268 9.31 -18.30 5.68
N VAL A 269 8.90 -17.27 4.93
CA VAL A 269 9.45 -17.01 3.60
C VAL A 269 10.82 -16.37 3.77
N ILE A 270 11.86 -17.13 3.44
CA ILE A 270 13.23 -16.65 3.35
C ILE A 270 13.55 -16.24 1.92
N LEU A 271 14.48 -15.30 1.79
CA LEU A 271 15.06 -14.92 0.50
C LEU A 271 16.53 -15.35 0.47
N ILE A 272 16.88 -16.10 -0.57
CA ILE A 272 18.27 -16.43 -0.91
C ILE A 272 18.70 -15.51 -2.05
N ASP A 273 19.82 -14.83 -1.87
CA ASP A 273 20.35 -13.89 -2.86
C ASP A 273 21.74 -14.30 -3.32
N ALA A 274 21.84 -14.63 -4.60
CA ALA A 274 23.07 -14.98 -5.29
C ALA A 274 23.47 -13.95 -6.37
N ARG A 275 22.77 -12.81 -6.46
CA ARG A 275 22.95 -11.83 -7.55
C ARG A 275 24.33 -11.18 -7.57
N ASN A 276 25.06 -11.21 -6.45
CA ASN A 276 26.46 -10.76 -6.35
C ASN A 276 27.47 -11.75 -6.97
N SER A 277 27.01 -12.88 -7.53
CA SER A 277 27.87 -13.81 -8.25
C SER A 277 28.40 -13.20 -9.55
N ALA A 278 29.69 -13.36 -9.81
CA ALA A 278 30.38 -12.86 -11.01
C ALA A 278 30.60 -13.98 -12.04
N GLY A 279 30.53 -13.61 -13.34
CA GLY A 279 30.81 -14.51 -14.46
C GLY A 279 29.71 -15.53 -14.80
N VAL A 280 28.60 -15.53 -14.07
CA VAL A 280 27.48 -16.45 -14.26
C VAL A 280 26.67 -16.09 -15.51
N SER A 281 26.32 -17.09 -16.32
CA SER A 281 25.46 -16.89 -17.49
C SER A 281 24.03 -16.53 -17.08
N ARG A 282 23.48 -15.49 -17.70
CA ARG A 282 22.09 -15.03 -17.50
C ARG A 282 21.10 -15.66 -18.48
N LYS A 283 21.57 -16.56 -19.34
CA LYS A 283 20.77 -17.29 -20.34
C LYS A 283 20.86 -18.78 -20.06
N PRO A 284 19.91 -19.61 -20.53
CA PRO A 284 20.10 -21.07 -20.55
C PRO A 284 21.36 -21.45 -21.35
N GLN A 285 21.92 -22.61 -21.01
CA GLN A 285 23.06 -23.19 -21.72
C GLN A 285 22.68 -23.62 -23.13
N ALA A 286 23.67 -23.78 -24.01
CA ALA A 286 23.43 -24.19 -25.41
C ALA A 286 22.67 -25.53 -25.53
N ASN A 287 22.78 -26.41 -24.53
CA ASN A 287 22.06 -27.68 -24.45
C ASN A 287 20.67 -27.57 -23.77
N GLY A 288 20.17 -26.36 -23.52
CA GLY A 288 18.89 -26.09 -22.87
C GLY A 288 18.90 -26.21 -21.34
N THR A 289 20.01 -26.60 -20.72
CA THR A 289 20.11 -26.71 -19.25
C THR A 289 20.20 -25.34 -18.57
N THR A 290 19.75 -25.25 -17.32
CA THR A 290 19.82 -23.99 -16.56
C THR A 290 21.25 -23.65 -16.17
N SER A 291 21.55 -22.35 -16.16
CA SER A 291 22.88 -21.82 -15.84
C SER A 291 23.09 -21.58 -14.36
N VAL A 292 22.01 -21.58 -13.58
CA VAL A 292 22.00 -21.40 -12.13
C VAL A 292 21.02 -22.39 -11.56
N ARG A 293 21.35 -22.97 -10.40
CA ARG A 293 20.46 -23.75 -9.57
C ARG A 293 20.79 -23.48 -8.11
N ILE A 294 19.78 -23.10 -7.35
CA ILE A 294 19.77 -23.07 -5.89
C ILE A 294 18.99 -24.30 -5.44
N ASP A 295 19.66 -25.21 -4.74
CA ASP A 295 19.06 -26.33 -4.05
C ASP A 295 18.90 -25.95 -2.57
N PHE A 296 17.69 -26.09 -2.03
CA PHE A 296 17.39 -25.72 -0.65
C PHE A 296 17.65 -26.86 0.35
N GLY A 297 17.98 -28.06 -0.12
CA GLY A 297 18.30 -29.22 0.72
C GLY A 297 17.08 -29.97 1.27
N ASP A 298 15.86 -29.57 0.87
CA ASP A 298 14.59 -30.22 1.21
C ASP A 298 13.88 -30.83 -0.01
N GLY A 299 14.59 -30.93 -1.13
CA GLY A 299 14.07 -31.39 -2.42
C GLY A 299 13.49 -30.29 -3.29
N PHE A 300 13.38 -29.05 -2.79
CA PHE A 300 13.02 -27.89 -3.61
C PHE A 300 14.26 -27.26 -4.27
N THR A 301 14.12 -26.88 -5.54
CA THR A 301 15.18 -26.18 -6.28
C THR A 301 14.62 -24.99 -7.06
N CYS A 302 15.48 -24.00 -7.33
CA CYS A 302 15.14 -22.79 -8.06
C CYS A 302 16.26 -22.41 -9.04
N ASP A 303 15.91 -22.04 -10.27
CA ASP A 303 16.89 -21.74 -11.34
C ASP A 303 17.14 -20.24 -11.54
N LEU A 304 16.97 -19.44 -10.48
CA LEU A 304 17.19 -17.99 -10.48
C LEU A 304 18.32 -17.61 -9.50
N LEU A 305 18.93 -16.45 -9.73
CA LEU A 305 19.94 -15.88 -8.81
C LEU A 305 19.33 -15.27 -7.54
N ALA A 306 18.00 -15.19 -7.44
CA ALA A 306 17.32 -14.80 -6.22
C ALA A 306 16.01 -15.59 -6.12
N CYS A 307 15.81 -16.28 -5.01
CA CYS A 307 14.68 -17.19 -4.83
C CYS A 307 14.10 -17.07 -3.43
N GLY A 308 12.78 -16.96 -3.35
CA GLY A 308 12.03 -17.10 -2.11
C GLY A 308 11.71 -18.57 -1.84
N HIS A 309 11.81 -19.02 -0.59
CA HIS A 309 11.42 -20.37 -0.16
C HIS A 309 10.88 -20.36 1.25
N ALA A 310 10.11 -21.39 1.63
CA ALA A 310 9.67 -21.60 2.99
C ALA A 310 9.74 -23.10 3.32
N TYR A 311 10.55 -23.44 4.32
CA TYR A 311 10.72 -24.82 4.77
C TYR A 311 9.50 -25.31 5.54
N ARG A 312 9.09 -26.56 5.29
CA ARG A 312 7.88 -27.15 5.88
C ARG A 312 8.13 -27.93 7.17
N ALA A 313 9.37 -28.21 7.50
CA ALA A 313 9.76 -28.95 8.70
C ALA A 313 10.95 -28.26 9.37
N ALA A 314 11.02 -28.36 10.69
CA ALA A 314 12.20 -27.94 11.42
C ALA A 314 13.37 -28.88 11.12
N GLY A 315 14.58 -28.32 11.08
CA GLY A 315 15.79 -29.07 10.77
C GLY A 315 16.93 -28.17 10.32
N THR A 316 18.10 -28.77 10.16
CA THR A 316 19.24 -28.12 9.53
C THR A 316 19.22 -28.43 8.03
N TYR A 317 19.25 -27.39 7.20
CA TYR A 317 19.34 -27.53 5.76
C TYR A 317 20.65 -26.95 5.24
N THR A 318 21.12 -27.53 4.13
CA THR A 318 22.26 -27.01 3.38
C THR A 318 21.77 -26.50 2.04
N ILE A 319 21.84 -25.19 1.86
CA ILE A 319 21.52 -24.52 0.61
C ILE A 319 22.76 -24.59 -0.27
N ILE A 320 22.62 -25.05 -1.51
CA ILE A 320 23.72 -25.20 -2.46
C ILE A 320 23.43 -24.36 -3.70
N LEU A 321 24.33 -23.43 -4.01
CA LEU A 321 24.33 -22.67 -5.24
C LEU A 321 25.31 -23.30 -6.23
N SER A 322 24.78 -23.70 -7.38
CA SER A 322 25.54 -24.17 -8.54
C SER A 322 25.29 -23.25 -9.73
N ALA A 323 26.34 -22.89 -10.47
CA ALA A 323 26.17 -22.09 -11.67
C ALA A 323 27.24 -22.36 -12.74
N LYS A 324 26.96 -21.91 -13.96
CA LYS A 324 27.83 -22.02 -15.15
C LYS A 324 28.01 -20.66 -15.83
N ASN A 325 29.15 -20.47 -16.50
CA ASN A 325 29.35 -19.32 -17.39
C ASN A 325 28.73 -19.57 -18.78
N ASP A 326 28.85 -18.59 -19.67
CA ASP A 326 28.29 -18.66 -21.04
C ASP A 326 28.92 -19.77 -21.90
N LYS A 327 30.08 -20.31 -21.50
CA LYS A 327 30.77 -21.43 -22.17
C LYS A 327 30.38 -22.80 -21.60
N GLY A 328 29.47 -22.84 -20.62
CA GLY A 328 29.04 -24.06 -19.94
C GLY A 328 30.02 -24.61 -18.90
N ILE A 329 31.08 -23.88 -18.57
CA ILE A 329 32.02 -24.26 -17.50
C ILE A 329 31.31 -24.04 -16.16
N ALA A 330 31.26 -25.08 -15.33
CA ALA A 330 30.69 -25.01 -13.99
C ALA A 330 31.63 -24.33 -13.00
N ALA A 331 31.08 -23.50 -12.12
CA ALA A 331 31.76 -22.97 -10.95
C ALA A 331 31.93 -24.08 -9.88
N ILE A 332 32.79 -23.82 -8.89
CA ILE A 332 32.80 -24.59 -7.65
C ILE A 332 31.53 -24.22 -6.88
N PRO A 333 30.64 -25.18 -6.54
CA PRO A 333 29.42 -24.87 -5.79
C PRO A 333 29.73 -24.22 -4.44
N VAL A 334 28.88 -23.29 -4.03
CA VAL A 334 28.95 -22.65 -2.72
C VAL A 334 27.76 -23.08 -1.89
N SER A 335 27.99 -23.36 -0.62
CA SER A 335 26.93 -23.73 0.30
C SER A 335 26.77 -22.74 1.46
N ALA A 336 25.56 -22.70 1.99
CA ALA A 336 25.22 -22.05 3.25
C ALA A 336 24.35 -22.99 4.07
N SER A 337 24.53 -23.01 5.39
CA SER A 337 23.67 -23.76 6.29
C SER A 337 22.64 -22.83 6.91
N ILE A 338 21.40 -23.33 7.02
CA ILE A 338 20.31 -22.67 7.70
C ILE A 338 19.71 -23.60 8.74
N GLN A 339 19.45 -23.06 9.93
CA GLN A 339 18.71 -23.72 10.99
C GLN A 339 17.25 -23.30 10.93
N VAL A 340 16.35 -24.23 10.61
CA VAL A 340 14.91 -24.00 10.62
C VAL A 340 14.36 -24.51 11.94
N GLY A 341 13.89 -23.60 12.78
CA GLY A 341 13.22 -23.92 14.03
C GLY A 341 11.71 -24.07 13.86
N GLU A 342 11.07 -24.72 14.82
CA GLU A 342 9.63 -24.56 15.01
C GLU A 342 9.31 -23.14 15.45
N ILE A 343 8.20 -22.57 14.96
CA ILE A 343 7.75 -21.24 15.39
C ILE A 343 7.57 -21.28 16.92
N PRO A 344 8.25 -20.42 17.69
CA PRO A 344 8.18 -20.45 19.14
C PRO A 344 6.73 -20.24 19.59
N SER A 345 6.23 -21.13 20.44
CA SER A 345 4.91 -20.95 21.04
C SER A 345 4.99 -19.90 22.15
N ALA A 346 3.97 -19.05 22.21
CA ALA A 346 3.79 -18.16 23.35
C ALA A 346 3.49 -18.99 24.61
N THR A 347 4.16 -18.71 25.72
CA THR A 347 3.90 -19.38 27.01
C THR A 347 3.12 -18.46 27.96
N GLY A 348 2.11 -19.01 28.63
CA GLY A 348 1.26 -18.32 29.63
C GLY A 348 -0.10 -19.01 29.82
N LEU A 349 -0.58 -19.11 31.06
CA LEU A 349 -1.88 -19.72 31.38
C LEU A 349 -3.02 -18.70 31.20
N ASN A 350 -3.98 -19.03 30.33
CA ASN A 350 -5.16 -18.20 30.09
C ASN A 350 -6.21 -18.35 31.20
N SER A 351 -6.53 -17.24 31.85
CA SER A 351 -7.78 -17.06 32.58
C SER A 351 -8.14 -15.58 32.63
N ASN A 352 -8.62 -15.08 31.49
CA ASN A 352 -9.71 -14.10 31.44
C ASN A 352 -9.39 -12.60 31.32
N ASN A 353 -8.23 -12.27 30.76
CA ASN A 353 -7.77 -10.94 30.32
C ASN A 353 -7.94 -9.75 31.27
N GLY A 354 -6.97 -9.67 32.16
CA GLY A 354 -6.15 -8.48 32.42
C GLY A 354 -5.00 -8.84 33.37
N ALA A 355 -3.74 -8.39 33.25
CA ALA A 355 -3.06 -7.55 32.27
C ALA A 355 -1.77 -8.28 31.80
N ARG A 356 -1.57 -8.38 30.48
CA ARG A 356 -0.34 -8.86 29.81
C ARG A 356 -0.11 -10.39 29.74
N GLN A 357 -1.11 -11.15 29.29
CA GLN A 357 -0.89 -12.54 28.85
C GLN A 357 -0.41 -12.58 27.38
N ASN A 358 0.39 -13.60 27.03
CA ASN A 358 1.04 -13.76 25.72
C ASN A 358 0.20 -14.52 24.67
N VAL A 359 -0.84 -15.23 25.11
CA VAL A 359 -1.77 -15.97 24.26
C VAL A 359 -3.12 -15.24 24.27
N ILE A 360 -3.64 -14.92 23.08
CA ILE A 360 -4.98 -14.36 22.86
C ILE A 360 -5.84 -15.49 22.29
N ASP A 361 -6.60 -16.13 23.17
CA ASP A 361 -7.45 -17.25 22.80
C ASP A 361 -8.83 -16.76 22.36
N MET A 362 -9.11 -16.85 21.06
CA MET A 362 -10.42 -16.54 20.50
C MET A 362 -11.34 -17.75 20.49
N THR A 363 -10.95 -18.93 20.98
CA THR A 363 -11.82 -20.13 21.07
C THR A 363 -12.70 -20.11 22.32
N ASN A 364 -12.24 -19.45 23.39
CA ASN A 364 -12.95 -19.36 24.65
C ASN A 364 -13.56 -17.94 24.82
N PRO A 365 -14.88 -17.80 25.10
CA PRO A 365 -15.50 -16.50 25.36
C PRO A 365 -14.84 -15.74 26.50
N ILE A 366 -14.18 -16.44 27.42
CA ILE A 366 -13.51 -15.83 28.55
C ILE A 366 -12.04 -15.44 28.22
N GLY A 367 -11.38 -16.02 27.19
CA GLY A 367 -9.99 -15.74 26.77
C GLY A 367 -9.72 -14.41 26.03
N ASN A 368 -10.80 -13.75 25.60
CA ASN A 368 -11.02 -12.31 25.37
C ASN A 368 -10.18 -11.47 24.36
N ALA A 369 -10.42 -11.67 23.05
CA ALA A 369 -10.27 -10.64 22.00
C ALA A 369 -11.50 -9.69 21.91
N ALA A 370 -11.91 -9.16 23.06
CA ALA A 370 -13.21 -8.53 23.34
C ALA A 370 -14.42 -9.45 23.03
N TYR A 371 -14.49 -10.57 23.75
CA TYR A 371 -15.62 -11.52 23.84
C TYR A 371 -16.21 -11.97 22.49
N TYR A 372 -15.46 -12.87 21.84
CA TYR A 372 -15.88 -13.86 20.85
C TYR A 372 -17.40 -14.04 20.60
N ILE A 373 -17.82 -14.17 19.33
CA ILE A 373 -18.93 -15.09 18.97
C ILE A 373 -18.65 -15.69 17.59
N ALA A 374 -18.35 -16.99 17.50
CA ALA A 374 -18.29 -17.67 16.20
C ALA A 374 -19.49 -18.60 15.95
N PRO A 375 -20.24 -18.32 14.88
CA PRO A 375 -20.81 -19.35 14.03
C PRO A 375 -20.19 -19.27 12.61
N SER A 376 -20.20 -20.39 11.89
CA SER A 376 -19.77 -20.49 10.48
C SER A 376 -20.67 -19.70 9.50
N ALA A 377 -21.76 -19.11 10.00
CA ALA A 377 -22.68 -18.33 9.20
C ALA A 377 -22.05 -17.00 8.75
N TYR A 378 -22.10 -16.75 7.43
CA TYR A 378 -21.54 -15.56 6.79
C TYR A 378 -22.00 -14.22 7.40
N ARG A 379 -23.23 -14.15 7.94
CA ARG A 379 -23.76 -12.94 8.60
C ARG A 379 -22.90 -12.42 9.76
N SER A 380 -22.09 -13.29 10.38
CA SER A 380 -21.21 -12.95 11.50
C SER A 380 -19.79 -12.55 11.06
N ALA A 381 -19.45 -12.70 9.78
CA ALA A 381 -18.08 -12.62 9.29
C ALA A 381 -17.42 -11.23 9.46
N SER A 382 -18.18 -10.15 9.32
CA SER A 382 -17.67 -8.79 9.53
C SER A 382 -17.34 -8.52 11.00
N ALA A 383 -18.19 -9.01 11.91
CA ALA A 383 -17.96 -8.87 13.34
C ALA A 383 -16.78 -9.74 13.81
N ASN A 384 -16.60 -10.93 13.22
CA ASN A 384 -15.45 -11.78 13.47
C ASN A 384 -14.14 -11.09 13.04
N ALA A 385 -14.13 -10.45 11.85
CA ALA A 385 -12.96 -9.74 11.34
C ALA A 385 -12.53 -8.56 12.23
N ALA A 386 -13.49 -7.79 12.75
CA ALA A 386 -13.18 -6.69 13.68
C ALA A 386 -12.50 -7.18 14.96
N ARG A 387 -12.96 -8.31 15.52
CA ARG A 387 -12.35 -8.92 16.72
C ARG A 387 -10.94 -9.45 16.44
N LEU A 388 -10.74 -10.11 15.30
CA LEU A 388 -9.42 -10.58 14.87
C LEU A 388 -8.45 -9.41 14.67
N GLN A 389 -8.90 -8.31 14.04
CA GLN A 389 -8.08 -7.11 13.88
C GLN A 389 -7.65 -6.52 15.23
N ASN A 390 -8.54 -6.52 16.23
CA ASN A 390 -8.20 -6.05 17.58
C ASN A 390 -7.17 -6.97 18.26
N ALA A 391 -7.30 -8.29 18.11
CA ALA A 391 -6.33 -9.25 18.62
C ALA A 391 -4.93 -9.01 18.01
N ILE A 392 -4.87 -8.80 16.69
CA ILE A 392 -3.63 -8.50 15.97
C ILE A 392 -3.01 -7.20 16.47
N ASN A 393 -3.79 -6.14 16.62
CA ASN A 393 -3.30 -4.86 17.14
C ASN A 393 -2.75 -5.00 18.56
N LEU A 394 -3.44 -5.76 19.43
CA LEU A 394 -3.01 -5.99 20.80
C LEU A 394 -1.70 -6.80 20.85
N ALA A 395 -1.59 -7.86 20.05
CA ALA A 395 -0.36 -8.64 19.95
C ALA A 395 0.80 -7.78 19.46
N ALA A 396 0.59 -7.00 18.39
CA ALA A 396 1.61 -6.10 17.84
C ALA A 396 2.10 -5.05 18.83
N ALA A 397 1.20 -4.51 19.66
CA ALA A 397 1.56 -3.55 20.70
C ALA A 397 2.34 -4.17 21.87
N ASN A 398 2.25 -5.49 22.10
CA ASN A 398 2.79 -6.17 23.29
C ASN A 398 3.81 -7.28 22.96
N ASN A 399 4.51 -7.17 21.83
CA ASN A 399 5.36 -8.22 21.26
C ASN A 399 6.81 -8.25 21.77
N SER A 400 7.04 -7.89 23.05
CA SER A 400 8.35 -8.05 23.70
C SER A 400 8.69 -9.52 24.03
N THR A 401 7.65 -10.35 24.06
CA THR A 401 7.65 -11.81 24.21
C THR A 401 6.84 -12.40 23.07
N GLU A 402 7.05 -13.68 22.75
CA GLU A 402 6.28 -14.39 21.72
C GLU A 402 4.79 -14.25 21.97
N ARG A 403 4.04 -13.92 20.92
CA ARG A 403 2.59 -13.71 20.97
C ARG A 403 1.89 -14.75 20.14
N GLU A 404 0.73 -15.19 20.62
CA GLU A 404 -0.09 -16.13 19.89
C GLU A 404 -1.55 -15.68 19.88
N ILE A 405 -2.21 -15.85 18.74
CA ILE A 405 -3.65 -15.65 18.55
C ILE A 405 -4.22 -17.00 18.09
N ILE A 406 -5.09 -17.60 18.89
CA ILE A 406 -5.70 -18.89 18.59
C ILE A 406 -7.11 -18.61 18.05
N LEU A 407 -7.39 -19.05 16.83
CA LEU A 407 -8.66 -18.88 16.14
C LEU A 407 -9.60 -20.06 16.41
N PRO A 408 -10.92 -19.83 16.44
CA PRO A 408 -11.92 -20.88 16.43
C PRO A 408 -11.97 -21.66 15.11
N ALA A 409 -12.07 -22.99 15.21
CA ALA A 409 -12.30 -23.84 14.05
C ALA A 409 -13.62 -23.48 13.34
N GLY A 410 -13.56 -23.34 12.00
CA GLY A 410 -14.75 -23.11 11.15
C GLY A 410 -15.34 -21.69 11.18
N ALA A 411 -14.67 -20.72 11.80
CA ALA A 411 -15.12 -19.33 11.76
C ALA A 411 -14.86 -18.67 10.39
N VAL A 412 -15.79 -17.80 9.97
CA VAL A 412 -15.66 -17.00 8.75
C VAL A 412 -15.32 -15.56 9.12
N PHE A 413 -14.42 -14.92 8.36
CA PHE A 413 -14.00 -13.53 8.52
C PHE A 413 -14.19 -12.79 7.18
N ALA A 414 -14.66 -11.54 7.21
CA ALA A 414 -14.90 -10.73 6.02
C ALA A 414 -14.03 -9.47 5.97
N GLY A 415 -13.57 -9.12 4.77
CA GLY A 415 -12.79 -7.90 4.52
C GLY A 415 -11.28 -8.07 4.72
N PRO A 416 -10.49 -7.03 4.41
CA PRO A 416 -9.05 -7.08 4.57
C PRO A 416 -8.67 -7.03 6.05
N ILE A 417 -7.74 -7.89 6.44
CA ILE A 417 -7.06 -7.84 7.74
C ILE A 417 -5.73 -7.11 7.54
N ILE A 418 -5.48 -6.10 8.37
CA ILE A 418 -4.30 -5.25 8.30
C ILE A 418 -3.31 -5.73 9.36
N LEU A 419 -2.09 -6.04 8.94
CA LEU A 419 -0.99 -6.36 9.86
C LEU A 419 -0.26 -5.07 10.22
N PRO A 420 -0.39 -4.56 11.46
CA PRO A 420 0.37 -3.40 11.91
C PRO A 420 1.84 -3.77 12.11
N THR A 421 2.72 -2.78 12.02
CA THR A 421 4.13 -2.95 12.42
C THR A 421 4.19 -3.25 13.93
N PRO A 422 4.77 -4.39 14.35
CA PRO A 422 4.92 -4.71 15.77
C PRO A 422 5.86 -3.72 16.48
N VAL A 423 5.58 -3.44 17.76
CA VAL A 423 6.43 -2.60 18.61
C VAL A 423 7.65 -3.37 19.12
N GLY A 424 7.52 -4.69 19.33
CA GLY A 424 8.59 -5.58 19.77
C GLY A 424 9.15 -6.47 18.65
N ASN A 425 10.17 -7.26 18.98
CA ASN A 425 10.97 -8.05 18.04
C ASN A 425 10.73 -9.57 18.09
N ARG A 426 9.66 -10.02 18.73
CA ARG A 426 9.27 -11.44 18.81
C ARG A 426 8.27 -11.81 17.71
N TYR A 427 7.90 -13.08 17.59
CA TYR A 427 6.88 -13.47 16.62
C TYR A 427 5.48 -13.27 17.18
N ILE A 428 4.56 -12.99 16.24
CA ILE A 428 3.13 -13.01 16.49
C ILE A 428 2.58 -14.12 15.62
N THR A 429 2.18 -15.22 16.25
CA THR A 429 1.65 -16.39 15.56
C THR A 429 0.14 -16.37 15.57
N ILE A 430 -0.49 -16.63 14.43
CA ILE A 430 -1.94 -16.83 14.34
C ILE A 430 -2.17 -18.29 13.97
N ARG A 431 -2.82 -19.05 14.84
CA ARG A 431 -3.13 -20.48 14.63
C ARG A 431 -4.64 -20.68 14.61
N SER A 432 -5.12 -21.69 13.90
CA SER A 432 -6.53 -22.12 13.89
C SER A 432 -6.71 -23.49 14.48
#